data_AF-A0A359BFZ0-F1
#
_entry.id   AF-A0A359BFZ0-F1
#
_cell.length_a   1.000
_cell.length_b   1.000
_cell.length_c   1.000
_cell.angle_alpha   90.00
_cell.angle_beta   90.00
_cell.angle_gamma   90.00
#
_symmetry.space_group_name_H-M   'P 1'
#
loop_
_entity.id
_entity.type
_entity.pdbx_description
1 polymer ?
#
loop_
_entity_poly.entity_id
_entity_poly.type
_entity_poly.pdbx_seq_one_letter_code
_entity_poly.pdbx_strand_id
1 'polypeptide(L)' 'MRKDKAQFITLEGVEGAGKSTQKDALCQLLDANGIAYIETREPGGTPYAEDIR' A
#
# COMPACT_ATOMS: atom_id res chain seq x y z
N MET A 1 6.22 18.10 20.29
CA MET A 1 6.78 17.16 19.31
C MET A 1 5.70 16.13 19.00
N ARG A 2 5.29 15.95 17.74
CA ARG A 2 4.13 15.12 17.35
C ARG A 2 4.36 13.67 17.78
N LYS A 3 3.54 13.18 18.72
CA LYS A 3 3.34 11.74 18.96
C LYS A 3 2.80 11.10 17.66
N ASP A 4 3.59 10.21 17.08
CA ASP A 4 3.21 8.99 16.36
C ASP A 4 1.85 9.02 15.64
N LYS A 5 1.74 9.78 14.55
CA LYS A 5 0.60 9.64 13.62
C LYS A 5 0.99 8.70 12.49
N ALA A 6 0.25 7.60 12.35
CA ALA A 6 0.33 6.74 11.18
C ALA A 6 0.05 7.55 9.90
N GLN A 7 0.71 7.18 8.81
CA GLN A 7 0.50 7.78 7.49
C GLN A 7 -0.37 6.86 6.64
N PHE A 8 -1.25 7.45 5.83
CA PHE A 8 -1.97 6.74 4.79
C PHE A 8 -1.41 7.18 3.44
N ILE A 9 -0.93 6.21 2.65
CA ILE A 9 -0.20 6.43 1.39
C ILE A 9 -0.98 5.75 0.28
N THR A 10 -1.29 6.49 -0.79
CA THR A 10 -1.86 5.95 -2.04
C THR A 10 -0.84 6.06 -3.17
N LEU A 11 -0.88 5.11 -4.10
CA LEU A 11 -0.02 5.08 -5.28
C LEU A 11 -0.90 5.17 -6.53
N GLU A 12 -0.92 6.36 -7.14
CA GLU A 12 -1.75 6.71 -8.28
C GLU A 12 -0.96 6.82 -9.59
N GLY A 13 -1.63 6.65 -10.72
CA GLY A 13 -1.02 6.77 -12.05
C GLY A 13 -1.74 5.96 -13.13
N VAL A 14 -1.35 6.17 -14.38
CA VAL A 14 -1.95 5.48 -15.54
C VAL A 14 -1.62 3.97 -15.55
N GLU A 15 -2.32 3.21 -16.40
CA GLU A 15 -1.98 1.81 -16.66
C GLU A 15 -0.53 1.68 -17.12
N GLY A 16 0.19 0.68 -16.61
CA GLY A 16 1.61 0.51 -16.90
C GLY A 16 2.58 1.47 -16.20
N ALA A 17 2.12 2.43 -15.37
CA ALA A 17 2.99 3.37 -14.66
C ALA A 17 3.88 2.76 -13.56
N GLY A 18 3.82 1.44 -13.34
CA GLY A 18 4.65 0.74 -12.36
C GLY A 18 4.14 0.84 -10.90
N LYS A 19 2.87 1.20 -10.67
CA LYS A 19 2.27 1.32 -9.33
C LYS A 19 2.51 0.09 -8.45
N SER A 20 2.24 -1.11 -8.97
CA SER A 20 2.45 -2.37 -8.24
C SER A 20 3.93 -2.59 -7.88
N THR A 21 4.84 -2.31 -8.82
CA THR A 21 6.29 -2.41 -8.58
C THR A 21 6.76 -1.45 -7.49
N GLN A 22 6.26 -0.20 -7.50
CA GLN A 22 6.60 0.78 -6.48
C GLN A 22 5.99 0.44 -5.12
N LYS A 23 4.77 -0.09 -5.09
CA LYS A 23 4.12 -0.60 -3.89
C LYS A 23 4.95 -1.71 -3.24
N ASP A 24 5.39 -2.69 -4.03
CA ASP A 24 6.22 -3.80 -3.52
C ASP A 24 7.59 -3.30 -3.01
N ALA A 25 8.21 -2.36 -3.72
CA ALA A 25 9.47 -1.74 -3.27
C ALA A 25 9.31 -0.93 -1.97
N LEU A 26 8.18 -0.22 -1.80
CA LEU A 26 7.86 0.50 -0.57
C LEU A 26 7.67 -0.47 0.60
N CYS A 27 6.94 -1.57 0.40
CA CYS A 27 6.74 -2.60 1.42
C CYS A 27 8.09 -3.20 1.87
N GLN A 28 8.96 -3.56 0.93
CA GLN A 28 10.32 -4.05 1.23
C GLN A 28 11.15 -3.04 2.01
N LEU A 29 11.05 -1.74 1.69
CA LEU A 29 11.73 -0.69 2.43
C LEU A 29 11.22 -0.58 3.86
N LEU A 30 9.91 -0.65 4.07
CA LEU A 30 9.31 -0.60 5.41
C LEU A 30 9.71 -1.82 6.24
N ASP A 31 9.70 -3.01 5.64
CA ASP A 31 10.16 -4.26 6.27
C ASP A 31 11.64 -4.16 6.68
N ALA A 32 12.51 -3.68 5.78
CA ALA A 32 13.94 -3.52 6.06
C ALA A 32 14.24 -2.53 7.20
N ASN A 33 13.31 -1.62 7.49
CA ASN A 33 13.42 -0.66 8.60
C ASN A 33 12.60 -1.07 9.83
N GLY A 34 11.96 -2.24 9.83
CA GLY A 34 11.11 -2.71 10.93
C GLY A 34 9.89 -1.83 11.19
N ILE A 35 9.37 -1.15 10.17
CA ILE A 35 8.21 -0.26 10.28
C ILE A 35 6.96 -1.07 9.96
N ALA A 36 6.05 -1.19 10.94
CA ALA A 36 4.77 -1.88 10.73
C ALA A 36 3.86 -1.09 9.78
N TYR A 37 3.21 -1.80 8.85
CA TYR A 37 2.25 -1.24 7.90
C TYR A 37 1.08 -2.19 7.63
N ILE A 38 0.05 -1.64 6.99
CA ILE A 38 -1.06 -2.40 6.41
C ILE A 38 -1.07 -2.07 4.92
N GLU A 39 -1.07 -3.10 4.09
CA GLU A 39 -1.20 -2.99 2.65
C GLU A 39 -2.65 -3.22 2.21
N THR A 40 -3.13 -2.43 1.24
CA THR A 40 -4.42 -2.64 0.59
C THR A 40 -4.37 -2.16 -0.86
N ARG A 41 -5.37 -2.54 -1.67
CA ARG A 41 -5.53 -2.11 -3.08
C ARG A 41 -6.99 -1.96 -3.45
N GLU A 42 -7.26 -1.17 -4.48
CA GLU A 42 -8.57 -1.06 -5.12
C GLU A 42 -8.49 -1.35 -6.63
N PRO A 43 -9.52 -1.98 -7.24
CA PRO A 43 -10.64 -2.64 -6.56
C PRO A 43 -10.14 -3.86 -5.76
N GLY A 44 -10.72 -4.10 -4.58
CA GLY A 44 -10.31 -5.20 -3.68
C GLY A 44 -10.11 -4.74 -2.24
N GLY A 45 -9.29 -5.47 -1.48
CA GLY A 45 -8.87 -5.09 -0.12
C GLY A 45 -9.81 -5.52 1.01
N THR A 46 -10.92 -6.18 0.71
CA THR A 46 -11.77 -6.91 1.66
C THR A 46 -12.21 -8.23 1.01
N PRO A 47 -12.56 -9.28 1.78
CA PRO A 47 -13.05 -10.54 1.19
C PRO A 47 -14.19 -10.32 0.19
N TYR A 48 -15.15 -9.47 0.56
CA TYR A 48 -16.28 -9.14 -0.31
C TYR A 48 -15.88 -8.35 -1.58
N ALA A 49 -14.93 -7.42 -1.47
CA ALA A 49 -14.46 -6.65 -2.63
C ALA A 49 -13.60 -7.49 -3.59
N GLU A 50 -12.96 -8.56 -3.11
CA GLU A 50 -12.27 -9.53 -3.97
C GLU A 50 -13.27 -10.41 -4.74
N ASP A 51 -14.42 -10.74 -4.15
CA ASP A 51 -15.48 -11.55 -4.80
C ASP A 51 -16.21 -10.81 -5.94
N ILE A 52 -16.23 -9.47 -5.94
CA ILE A 52 -16.88 -8.64 -6.97
C ILE A 52 -16.03 -8.52 -8.26
N ARG A 53 -14.79 -9.03 -8.25
CA ARG A 53 -13.84 -8.88 -9.34
C ARG A 53 -14.23 -9.63 -10.63
#